data_AF-A0A2E1HPU5-F1
#
_entry.id   AF-A0A2E1HPU5-F1
#
_cell.length_a   1.000
_cell.length_b   1.000
_cell.length_c   1.000
_cell.angle_alpha   90.00
_cell.angle_beta   90.00
_cell.angle_gamma   90.00
#
_symmetry.space_group_name_H-M   'P 1'
#
loop_
_entity.id
_entity.type
_entity.pdbx_description
1 polymer ?
#
loop_
_entity_poly.entity_id
_entity_poly.type
_entity_poly.pdbx_seq_one_letter_code
_entity_poly.pdbx_strand_id
1 'polypeptide(L)' 'METRGLWEVKQQFMGGPFINFSVVDSINRRILYFDGFVYSPGTAKAGYIFELEAIIKSLKILK' A
#
# COMPACT_ATOMS: atom_id res chain seq x y z
N MET A 1 -3.47 8.36 7.81
CA MET A 1 -2.31 8.95 7.10
C MET A 1 -2.06 8.15 5.83
N GLU A 2 -1.65 8.79 4.75
CA GLU A 2 -1.30 8.14 3.49
C GLU A 2 0.15 8.47 3.12
N THR A 3 0.90 7.52 2.58
CA THR A 3 2.27 7.74 2.10
C THR A 3 2.48 6.95 0.81
N ARG A 4 3.22 7.54 -0.15
CA ARG A 4 3.58 6.93 -1.42
C ARG A 4 5.06 7.13 -1.68
N GLY A 5 5.67 6.22 -2.42
CA GLY A 5 7.06 6.37 -2.80
C GLY A 5 7.57 5.18 -3.61
N LEU A 6 8.89 5.07 -3.68
CA LEU A 6 9.59 3.94 -4.26
C LEU A 6 10.29 3.16 -3.16
N TRP A 7 10.28 1.83 -3.28
CA TRP A 7 11.10 0.94 -2.47
C TRP A 7 12.18 0.31 -3.35
N GLU A 8 13.29 -0.04 -2.71
CA GLU A 8 14.41 -0.75 -3.32
C GLU A 8 14.98 -1.75 -2.32
N VAL A 9 15.54 -2.85 -2.83
CA VAL A 9 16.33 -3.78 -2.01
C VAL A 9 17.80 -3.46 -2.21
N LYS A 10 18.50 -3.16 -1.11
CA LYS A 10 19.93 -2.88 -1.13
C LYS A 10 20.70 -4.03 -1.81
N GLN A 11 21.64 -3.67 -2.69
CA GLN A 11 22.49 -4.59 -3.43
C GLN A 11 21.75 -5.55 -4.38
N GLN A 12 20.50 -5.28 -4.73
CA GLN A 12 19.72 -6.05 -5.70
C GLN A 12 19.06 -5.10 -6.70
N PHE A 13 18.78 -5.57 -7.91
CA PHE A 13 18.03 -4.80 -8.93
C PHE A 13 16.50 -4.88 -8.72
N MET A 14 16.06 -4.97 -7.46
CA MET A 14 14.66 -5.11 -7.09
C MET A 14 14.13 -3.80 -6.51
N GLY A 15 12.98 -3.36 -7.01
CA GLY A 15 12.31 -2.16 -6.55
C GLY A 15 10.96 -1.94 -7.22
N GLY A 16 10.27 -0.88 -6.80
CA GLY A 16 8.98 -0.51 -7.38
C GLY A 16 8.25 0.54 -6.56
N PRO A 17 7.05 0.95 -6.99
CA PRO A 17 6.23 1.86 -6.23
C PRO A 17 5.57 1.16 -5.03
N PHE A 18 5.31 1.93 -3.99
CA PHE A 18 4.48 1.53 -2.85
C PHE A 18 3.44 2.60 -2.52
N ILE A 19 2.38 2.16 -1.82
CA ILE A 19 1.40 2.99 -1.15
C ILE A 19 1.13 2.42 0.25
N ASN A 20 0.93 3.31 1.21
CA ASN A 20 0.82 2.98 2.62
C ASN A 20 -0.30 3.78 3.28
N PHE A 21 -1.11 3.11 4.10
CA PHE A 21 -2.18 3.77 4.87
C PHE A 21 -2.12 3.38 6.34
N SER A 22 -2.32 4.37 7.20
CA SER A 22 -2.66 4.17 8.61
C SER A 22 -4.10 4.61 8.86
N VAL A 23 -4.93 3.68 9.31
CA VAL A 23 -6.36 3.88 9.60
C VAL A 23 -6.58 3.70 11.10
N VAL A 24 -7.20 4.69 11.74
CA VAL A 24 -7.58 4.60 13.16
C VAL A 24 -8.91 3.87 13.28
N ASP A 25 -8.89 2.70 13.89
CA ASP A 25 -10.08 1.92 14.24
C ASP A 25 -10.44 2.22 15.70
N SER A 26 -11.27 3.23 15.91
CA SER A 26 -11.71 3.66 17.23
C SER A 26 -12.67 2.67 17.90
N ILE A 27 -13.40 1.86 17.12
CA ILE A 27 -14.33 0.83 17.62
C ILE A 27 -13.55 -0.23 18.40
N ASN A 28 -12.45 -0.70 17.82
CA ASN A 28 -11.61 -1.75 18.41
C ASN A 28 -10.37 -1.20 19.14
N ARG A 29 -10.24 0.13 19.27
CA ARG A 29 -9.10 0.81 19.92
C ARG A 29 -7.73 0.35 19.36
N ARG A 30 -7.60 0.31 18.03
CA ARG A 30 -6.37 -0.09 17.34
C ARG A 30 -6.05 0.83 16.16
N ILE A 31 -4.83 0.73 15.66
CA ILE A 31 -4.41 1.34 14.41
C ILE A 31 -4.14 0.21 13.43
N LEU A 32 -4.75 0.28 12.24
CA LEU A 32 -4.49 -0.64 11.14
C LEU A 32 -3.49 0.02 10.18
N TYR A 33 -2.41 -0.69 9.89
CA TYR A 33 -1.41 -0.29 8.92
C TYR A 33 -1.54 -1.20 7.69
N PHE A 34 -1.57 -0.60 6.51
CA PHE A 34 -1.69 -1.30 5.24
C PHE A 34 -0.50 -0.97 4.35
N ASP A 35 0.20 -2.01 3.92
CA ASP A 35 1.37 -1.91 3.06
C ASP A 35 1.10 -2.54 1.70
N GLY A 36 0.99 -1.70 0.66
CA GLY A 36 0.89 -2.13 -0.73
C GLY A 36 2.17 -1.82 -1.49
N PHE A 37 2.85 -2.84 -1.99
CA PHE A 37 4.06 -2.71 -2.82
C PHE A 37 3.89 -3.47 -4.14
N VAL A 38 4.43 -2.91 -5.21
CA VAL A 38 4.35 -3.52 -6.54
C VAL A 38 5.74 -3.90 -7.03
N TYR A 39 5.98 -5.20 -7.22
CA TYR A 39 7.13 -5.72 -7.98
C TYR A 39 6.65 -6.32 -9.29
N SER A 40 6.90 -5.63 -10.41
CA SER A 40 6.49 -6.11 -11.75
C SER A 40 7.46 -5.59 -12.83
N PRO A 41 8.68 -6.14 -12.94
CA PRO A 41 9.67 -5.69 -13.92
C PRO A 41 9.14 -5.69 -15.36
N GLY A 42 9.56 -4.73 -16.18
CA GLY A 42 9.18 -4.67 -17.60
C GLY A 42 7.75 -4.19 -17.91
N THR A 43 6.92 -3.89 -16.91
CA THR A 43 5.53 -3.44 -17.09
C THR A 43 5.26 -2.06 -16.49
N ALA A 44 4.17 -1.42 -16.93
CA ALA A 44 3.64 -0.21 -16.31
C ALA A 44 2.94 -0.55 -14.98
N LYS A 45 3.26 0.19 -13.90
CA LYS A 45 2.84 -0.16 -12.53
C LYS A 45 1.79 0.76 -11.92
N ALA A 46 1.44 1.85 -12.62
CA ALA A 46 0.47 2.83 -12.11
C ALA A 46 -0.91 2.21 -11.89
N GLY A 47 -1.34 1.30 -12.78
CA GLY A 47 -2.60 0.56 -12.63
C GLY A 47 -2.63 -0.28 -11.34
N TYR A 48 -1.55 -1.01 -11.06
CA TYR A 48 -1.45 -1.79 -9.83
C TYR A 48 -1.49 -0.93 -8.56
N ILE A 49 -0.88 0.26 -8.58
CA ILE A 49 -0.99 1.21 -7.46
C ILE A 49 -2.42 1.71 -7.29
N PHE A 50 -3.11 2.02 -8.39
CA PHE A 50 -4.52 2.42 -8.35
C PHE A 50 -5.42 1.29 -7.79
N GLU A 51 -5.18 0.05 -8.19
CA GLU A 51 -5.90 -1.13 -7.66
C GLU A 51 -5.65 -1.33 -6.17
N LEU A 52 -4.38 -1.28 -5.72
CA LEU A 52 -4.03 -1.37 -4.31
C LEU A 52 -4.67 -0.26 -3.47
N GLU A 53 -4.66 0.97 -3.99
CA GLU A 53 -5.35 2.10 -3.37
C GLU A 53 -6.85 1.84 -3.23
N ALA A 54 -7.51 1.34 -4.29
CA ALA A 54 -8.92 1.03 -4.28
C ALA A 54 -9.26 -0.06 -3.25
N ILE A 55 -8.44 -1.12 -3.17
CA ILE A 55 -8.58 -2.19 -2.17
C ILE A 55 -8.53 -1.59 -0.76
N ILE A 56 -7.48 -0.82 -0.43
CA ILE A 56 -7.28 -0.28 0.92
C ILE A 56 -8.38 0.72 1.27
N LYS A 57 -8.77 1.60 0.34
CA LYS A 57 -9.83 2.59 0.56
C LYS A 57 -11.23 1.98 0.67
N SER A 58 -11.43 0.76 0.19
CA SER A 58 -12.71 0.03 0.34
C SER A 58 -12.90 -0.63 1.70
N LEU A 59 -11.94 -0.52 2.61
CA LEU A 59 -12.01 -1.07 3.97
C LEU A 59 -13.30 -0.63 4.68
N LYS A 60 -14.01 -1.60 5.24
CA LYS A 60 -15.15 -1.39 6.15
C LYS A 60 -14.87 -2.05 7.48
N ILE A 61 -14.96 -1.26 8.56
CA ILE A 61 -14.91 -1.79 9.93
C ILE A 61 -16.33 -2.19 10.29
N LEU A 62 -16.59 -3.49 10.37
CA LEU A 62 -17.86 -4.04 10.83
C LEU A 62 -17.87 -4.07 12.37
N LYS A 63 -19.07 -3.91 12.95
CA LYS A 63 -19.31 -4.07 14.38
C LYS A 63 -19.52 -5.53 14.74
#